data_AF-A0A539E7Q0-F1
#
_entry.id   AF-A0A539E7Q0-F1
#
_cell.length_a   1.000
_cell.length_b   1.000
_cell.length_c   1.000
_cell.angle_alpha   90.00
_cell.angle_beta   90.00
_cell.angle_gamma   90.00
#
_symmetry.space_group_name_H-M   'P 1'
#
loop_
_entity.id
_entity.type
_entity.pdbx_description
1 polymer ?
#
loop_
_entity_poly.entity_id
_entity_poly.type
_entity_poly.pdbx_seq_one_letter_code
_entity_poly.pdbx_strand_id
1 'polypeptide(L)'
;AMQMLFGAMQAAFPKKPEANSTKILSLEEPDNFKREMQQAGFTDVTITAFDGTWQVDNVETFVDSMVRGSAPIAMLKYQLGAEAWSEKRAIMLAYLQEKLVNLPTTLNSRAWIGTGRR
;
A
#
# COMPACT_ATOMS: atom_id res chain seq x y z
N ALA A 1 -6.67 -3.39 -0.99
CA ALA A 1 -5.66 -3.11 -2.04
C ALA A 1 -4.21 -3.09 -1.48
N MET A 2 -3.91 -2.29 -0.46
CA MET A 2 -2.55 -2.15 0.10
C MET A 2 -1.88 -3.46 0.57
N GLN A 3 -2.65 -4.39 1.15
CA GLN A 3 -2.11 -5.70 1.52
C GLN A 3 -1.56 -6.50 0.33
N MET A 4 -2.21 -6.39 -0.84
CA MET A 4 -1.71 -7.05 -2.05
C MET A 4 -0.39 -6.44 -2.54
N LEU A 5 -0.25 -5.10 -2.41
CA LEU A 5 1.01 -4.41 -2.70
C LEU A 5 2.14 -4.90 -1.80
N PHE A 6 1.91 -4.91 -0.48
CA PHE A 6 2.94 -5.34 0.48
C PHE A 6 3.30 -6.81 0.30
N GLY A 7 2.33 -7.69 0.08
CA GLY A 7 2.58 -9.11 -0.19
C GLY A 7 3.42 -9.32 -1.46
N ALA A 8 3.10 -8.62 -2.55
CA ALA A 8 3.88 -8.69 -3.79
C ALA A 8 5.31 -8.17 -3.59
N MET A 9 5.49 -7.08 -2.84
CA MET A 9 6.81 -6.53 -2.51
C MET A 9 7.63 -7.47 -1.63
N GLN A 10 7.01 -8.13 -0.65
CA GLN A 10 7.67 -9.12 0.21
C GLN A 10 8.11 -10.34 -0.60
N ALA A 11 7.28 -10.83 -1.53
CA ALA A 11 7.63 -11.92 -2.43
C ALA A 11 8.85 -11.56 -3.30
N ALA A 12 8.92 -10.34 -3.84
CA ALA A 12 10.03 -9.89 -4.67
C ALA A 12 11.32 -9.58 -3.87
N PHE A 13 11.20 -9.13 -2.63
CA PHE A 13 12.30 -8.69 -1.76
C PHE A 13 12.29 -9.38 -0.39
N PRO A 14 12.49 -10.71 -0.33
CA PRO A 14 12.30 -11.50 0.90
C PRO A 14 13.32 -11.22 2.01
N LYS A 15 14.45 -10.57 1.70
CA LYS A 15 15.50 -10.21 2.68
C LYS A 15 15.24 -8.89 3.42
N LYS A 16 14.19 -8.15 3.09
CA LYS A 16 13.80 -6.95 3.86
C LYS A 16 12.95 -7.40 5.06
N PRO A 17 13.16 -6.86 6.27
CA PRO A 17 12.29 -7.16 7.40
C PRO A 17 10.85 -6.88 7.01
N GLU A 18 9.91 -7.71 7.50
CA GLU A 18 8.50 -7.53 7.21
C GLU A 18 8.09 -6.07 7.45
N ALA A 19 7.33 -5.50 6.50
CA ALA A 19 6.73 -4.17 6.64
C ALA A 19 5.82 -4.03 7.88
N ASN A 20 5.58 -5.15 8.59
CA ASN A 20 4.75 -5.27 9.78
C ASN A 20 5.46 -4.88 11.09
N SER A 21 6.73 -4.48 11.07
CA SER A 21 7.51 -4.23 12.30
C SER A 21 7.29 -2.85 12.96
N THR A 22 6.52 -1.94 12.36
CA THR A 22 6.16 -0.65 12.98
C THR A 22 4.65 -0.44 13.08
N LYS A 23 3.96 -1.34 13.79
CA LYS A 23 2.61 -1.03 14.32
C LYS A 23 2.60 0.21 15.23
N ILE A 24 3.76 0.59 15.77
CA ILE A 24 3.87 1.57 16.86
C ILE A 24 3.55 3.02 16.42
N LEU A 25 3.54 3.33 15.12
CA LEU A 25 3.32 4.70 14.59
C LEU A 25 2.51 4.74 13.28
N SER A 26 1.73 3.69 12.99
CA SER A 26 0.97 3.66 11.73
C SER A 26 -0.28 4.53 11.82
N LEU A 27 -0.50 5.41 10.83
CA LEU A 27 -1.77 6.13 10.64
C LEU A 27 -2.92 5.19 10.21
N GLU A 28 -2.63 3.90 10.03
CA GLU A 28 -3.64 2.87 9.78
C GLU A 28 -4.46 2.53 11.04
N GLU A 29 -4.02 2.94 12.24
CA GLU A 29 -4.81 2.86 13.47
C GLU A 29 -5.51 4.19 13.76
N PRO A 30 -6.86 4.24 13.81
CA PRO A 30 -7.61 5.50 13.92
C PRO A 30 -7.32 6.25 15.23
N ASP A 31 -7.10 5.54 16.33
CA ASP A 31 -6.77 6.15 17.63
C ASP A 31 -5.36 6.74 17.64
N ASN A 32 -4.39 6.08 16.98
CA ASN A 32 -3.05 6.65 16.80
C ASN A 32 -3.10 7.90 15.92
N PHE A 33 -3.82 7.84 14.80
CA PHE A 33 -3.98 8.98 13.90
C PHE A 33 -4.60 10.18 14.64
N LYS A 34 -5.68 9.97 15.40
CA LYS A 34 -6.29 11.02 16.22
C LYS A 34 -5.29 11.63 17.20
N ARG A 35 -4.55 10.78 17.93
CA ARG A 35 -3.54 11.20 18.90
C ARG A 35 -2.43 12.03 18.26
N GLU A 36 -1.88 11.59 17.13
CA GLU A 36 -0.83 12.34 16.41
C GLU A 36 -1.32 13.71 15.93
N MET A 37 -2.55 13.80 15.41
CA MET A 37 -3.14 15.09 15.03
C MET A 37 -3.30 16.02 16.25
N GLN A 38 -3.76 15.50 17.39
CA GLN A 38 -3.87 16.30 18.62
C GLN A 38 -2.50 16.78 19.12
N GLN A 39 -1.48 15.91 19.08
CA GLN A 39 -0.11 16.27 19.45
C GLN A 39 0.51 17.31 18.52
N ALA A 40 0.11 17.32 17.24
CA ALA A 40 0.50 18.36 16.29
C ALA A 40 -0.21 19.72 16.51
N GLY A 41 -1.11 19.81 17.50
CA GLY A 41 -1.81 21.04 17.89
C GLY A 41 -3.17 21.25 17.24
N PHE A 42 -3.72 20.25 16.55
CA PHE A 42 -5.09 20.33 16.03
C PHE A 42 -6.12 20.10 17.14
N THR A 43 -7.19 20.88 17.12
CA THR A 43 -8.37 20.76 17.99
C THR A 43 -9.58 20.23 17.20
N ASP A 44 -10.61 19.76 17.90
CA ASP A 44 -11.81 19.15 17.30
C ASP A 44 -11.51 18.02 16.29
N VAL A 45 -10.49 17.21 16.60
CA VAL A 45 -10.04 16.15 15.71
C VAL A 45 -11.10 15.04 15.59
N THR A 46 -11.51 14.76 14.36
CA THR A 46 -12.42 13.67 13.99
C THR A 46 -11.73 12.74 12.99
N ILE A 47 -11.84 11.44 13.20
CA ILE A 47 -11.35 10.41 12.27
C ILE A 47 -12.54 9.62 11.74
N THR A 48 -12.70 9.57 10.42
CA THR A 48 -13.82 8.88 9.75
C THR A 48 -13.31 7.78 8.83
N ALA A 49 -13.96 6.62 8.83
CA ALA A 49 -13.70 5.56 7.86
C ALA A 49 -14.26 5.94 6.49
N PHE A 50 -13.45 5.77 5.45
CA PHE A 50 -13.90 5.76 4.07
C PHE A 50 -13.57 4.41 3.44
N ASP A 51 -14.60 3.69 2.99
CA ASP A 51 -14.45 2.42 2.30
C ASP A 51 -14.52 2.65 0.79
N GLY A 52 -13.37 2.53 0.13
CA GLY A 52 -13.24 2.60 -1.32
C GLY A 52 -13.16 1.21 -1.94
N THR A 53 -13.64 1.10 -3.17
CA THR A 53 -13.48 -0.09 -4.00
C THR A 53 -12.59 0.21 -5.19
N TRP A 54 -11.83 -0.80 -5.63
CA TRP A 54 -10.96 -0.69 -6.78
C TRP A 54 -11.14 -1.92 -7.67
N GLN A 55 -11.56 -1.72 -8.91
CA GLN A 55 -11.61 -2.80 -9.88
C GLN A 55 -10.20 -3.13 -10.39
N VAL A 56 -9.88 -4.41 -10.40
CA VAL A 56 -8.64 -4.96 -10.92
C VAL A 56 -9.00 -5.89 -12.07
N ASP A 57 -8.84 -5.40 -13.28
CA ASP A 57 -9.10 -6.17 -14.50
C ASP A 57 -7.89 -7.01 -14.90
N ASN A 58 -6.70 -6.47 -14.67
CA ASN A 58 -5.42 -7.06 -15.07
C ASN A 58 -4.37 -6.84 -13.99
N VAL A 59 -3.63 -7.90 -13.68
CA VAL A 59 -2.55 -7.88 -12.68
C VAL A 59 -1.39 -6.97 -13.10
N GLU A 60 -1.06 -6.87 -14.39
CA GLU A 60 0.05 -6.01 -14.83
C GLU A 60 -0.30 -4.53 -14.66
N THR A 61 -1.49 -4.12 -15.11
CA THR A 61 -2.00 -2.75 -14.95
C THR A 61 -2.08 -2.39 -13.46
N PHE A 62 -2.47 -3.35 -12.62
CA PHE A 62 -2.51 -3.17 -11.17
C PHE A 62 -1.12 -2.93 -10.58
N VAL A 63 -0.13 -3.77 -10.91
CA VAL A 63 1.27 -3.57 -10.48
C VAL A 63 1.80 -2.22 -10.93
N ASP A 64 1.60 -1.85 -12.19
CA ASP A 64 2.12 -0.58 -12.71
C ASP A 64 1.45 0.62 -12.01
N SER A 65 0.15 0.52 -11.71
CA SER A 65 -0.56 1.53 -10.92
C SER A 65 0.00 1.64 -9.50
N MET A 66 0.25 0.52 -8.82
CA MET A 66 0.81 0.51 -7.46
C MET A 66 2.23 1.09 -7.40
N VAL A 67 3.06 0.74 -8.38
CA VAL A 67 4.45 1.26 -8.48
C VAL A 67 4.44 2.76 -8.70
N ARG A 68 3.59 3.27 -9.59
CA ARG A 68 3.44 4.71 -9.84
C ARG A 68 2.86 5.45 -8.64
N GLY A 69 1.91 4.84 -7.92
CA GLY A 69 1.26 5.43 -6.75
C GLY A 69 2.14 5.48 -5.51
N SER A 70 3.34 4.88 -5.52
CA SER A 70 4.24 4.81 -4.37
C SER A 70 5.62 5.36 -4.73
N ALA A 71 5.92 6.58 -4.29
CA ALA A 71 7.21 7.22 -4.54
C ALA A 71 8.42 6.37 -4.10
N PRO A 72 8.41 5.70 -2.92
CA PRO A 72 9.49 4.79 -2.53
C PRO A 72 9.70 3.62 -3.50
N ILE A 73 8.62 3.04 -4.04
CA ILE A 73 8.70 1.91 -4.98
C ILE A 73 9.17 2.40 -6.36
N ALA A 74 8.70 3.57 -6.80
CA ALA A 74 9.18 4.20 -8.03
C ALA A 74 10.70 4.50 -7.97
N MET A 75 11.20 5.00 -6.84
CA MET A 75 12.63 5.20 -6.62
C MET A 75 13.40 3.88 -6.61
N LEU A 76 12.86 2.84 -5.98
CA LEU A 76 13.48 1.51 -5.97
C LEU A 76 13.61 0.95 -7.39
N LYS A 77 12.57 1.06 -8.21
CA LYS A 77 12.60 0.69 -9.63
C LYS A 77 13.72 1.41 -10.38
N TYR A 78 13.88 2.71 -10.14
CA TYR A 78 14.93 3.51 -10.76
C TYR A 78 16.33 3.03 -10.32
N GLN A 79 16.53 2.78 -9.03
CA GLN A 79 17.82 2.35 -8.47
C GLN A 79 18.26 0.95 -8.92
N LEU A 80 17.32 0.02 -9.09
CA LEU A 80 17.62 -1.36 -9.49
C LEU A 80 18.05 -1.47 -10.96
N GLY A 81 17.67 -0.52 -11.81
CA GLY A 81 17.83 -0.63 -13.25
C GLY A 81 16.84 -1.62 -13.88
N ALA A 82 16.76 -1.60 -15.22
CA ALA A 82 15.70 -2.28 -15.96
C ALA A 82 15.73 -3.81 -15.83
N GLU A 83 16.91 -4.41 -15.86
CA GLU A 83 17.09 -5.87 -15.82
C GLU A 83 16.66 -6.45 -14.47
N ALA A 84 17.26 -5.99 -13.37
CA ALA A 84 16.89 -6.43 -12.02
C ALA A 84 15.43 -6.07 -11.69
N TRP A 85 14.91 -4.93 -12.18
CA TRP A 85 13.50 -4.62 -12.01
C TRP A 85 12.58 -5.61 -12.71
N SER A 86 12.93 -6.05 -13.93
CA SER A 86 12.14 -7.03 -14.69
C SER A 86 11.99 -8.35 -13.93
N GLU A 87 13.09 -8.86 -13.36
CA GLU A 87 13.06 -10.07 -12.53
C GLU A 87 12.14 -9.91 -11.32
N LYS A 88 12.23 -8.78 -10.63
CA LYS A 88 11.39 -8.49 -9.45
C LYS A 88 9.93 -8.34 -9.83
N ARG A 89 9.65 -7.66 -10.94
CA ARG A 89 8.29 -7.51 -11.47
C ARG A 89 7.68 -8.87 -11.80
N ALA A 90 8.44 -9.79 -12.42
CA ALA A 90 7.94 -11.14 -12.70
C ALA A 90 7.49 -11.89 -11.44
N ILE A 91 8.25 -11.77 -10.34
CA ILE A 91 7.88 -12.37 -9.05
C ILE A 91 6.61 -11.72 -8.48
N MET A 92 6.50 -10.38 -8.55
CA MET A 92 5.29 -9.68 -8.11
C MET A 92 4.05 -10.11 -8.89
N LEU A 93 4.17 -10.25 -10.22
CA LEU A 93 3.08 -10.69 -11.08
C LEU A 93 2.65 -12.12 -10.73
N ALA A 94 3.60 -13.04 -10.56
CA ALA A 94 3.31 -14.42 -10.20
C ALA A 94 2.55 -14.51 -8.86
N TYR A 95 3.01 -13.77 -7.84
CA TYR A 95 2.32 -13.68 -6.55
C TYR A 95 0.88 -13.17 -6.71
N LEU A 96 0.68 -12.11 -7.49
CA LEU A 96 -0.63 -11.52 -7.66
C LEU A 96 -1.57 -12.39 -8.50
N GLN A 97 -1.06 -13.09 -9.51
CA GLN A 97 -1.84 -14.07 -10.27
C GLN A 97 -2.32 -15.23 -9.38
N GLU A 98 -1.48 -15.68 -8.45
CA GLU A 98 -1.87 -16.70 -7.48
C GLU A 98 -2.94 -16.19 -6.49
N LYS A 99 -2.85 -14.93 -6.04
CA LYS A 99 -3.77 -14.37 -5.04
C LYS A 99 -5.05 -13.77 -5.63
N LEU A 100 -5.03 -13.30 -6.87
CA LEU A 100 -6.16 -12.69 -7.58
C LEU A 100 -6.69 -13.66 -8.64
N VAL A 101 -7.17 -14.83 -8.18
CA VAL A 101 -7.53 -15.97 -9.05
C VAL A 101 -8.67 -15.67 -10.03
N ASN A 102 -9.60 -14.78 -9.66
CA ASN A 102 -10.82 -14.51 -10.44
C ASN A 102 -10.82 -13.06 -10.93
N LEU A 103 -10.14 -12.78 -12.05
CA LEU A 103 -10.17 -11.48 -12.71
C LEU A 103 -11.34 -11.41 -13.72
N PRO A 104 -12.03 -10.25 -13.85
CA PRO A 104 -11.85 -9.04 -13.07
C PRO A 104 -12.31 -9.21 -11.61
N THR A 105 -11.59 -8.60 -10.66
CA THR A 105 -11.94 -8.65 -9.24
C THR A 105 -12.08 -7.26 -8.64
N THR A 106 -12.78 -7.16 -7.51
CA THR A 106 -12.90 -5.91 -6.76
C THR A 106 -12.11 -6.01 -5.46
N LEU A 107 -11.14 -5.11 -5.28
CA LEU A 107 -10.43 -4.95 -4.03
C LEU A 107 -11.08 -3.85 -3.20
N ASN A 108 -11.37 -4.17 -1.95
CA ASN A 108 -11.77 -3.17 -0.96
C ASN A 108 -10.54 -2.52 -0.34
N SER A 109 -10.66 -1.25 0.01
CA SER A 109 -9.64 -0.50 0.72
C SER A 109 -10.29 0.49 1.68
N ARG A 110 -9.98 0.36 2.96
CA ARG A 110 -10.38 1.34 3.97
C ARG A 110 -9.29 2.39 4.11
N ALA A 111 -9.68 3.65 4.12
CA ALA A 111 -8.83 4.78 4.47
C ALA A 111 -9.43 5.48 5.70
N TRP A 112 -8.56 6.05 6.53
CA TRP A 112 -8.96 6.96 7.60
C TRP A 112 -8.80 8.39 7.13
N ILE A 113 -9.85 9.19 7.27
CA ILE A 113 -9.84 10.61 6.95
C ILE A 113 -9.87 11.38 8.26
N GLY A 114 -8.79 12.09 8.56
CA GLY A 114 -8.67 12.96 9.72
C GLY A 114 -8.99 14.41 9.38
N THR A 115 -9.89 15.03 10.14
CA THR A 115 -10.18 16.47 10.08
C THR A 115 -9.96 17.11 11.45
N GLY A 116 -9.51 18.37 11.47
CA GLY A 116 -9.29 19.13 12.70
C GLY A 116 -9.12 20.62 12.42
N ARG A 117 -9.31 21.45 13.45
CA ARG A 117 -9.08 22.91 13.40
C ARG A 117 -7.73 23.25 14.01
N ARG A 118 -7.11 24.34 13.56
CA ARG A 118 -5.85 24.84 14.10
C ARG A 118 -5.99 26.30 14.50
#